data_AF-A0A534CNW0-F1
#
_entry.id   AF-A0A534CNW0-F1
#
_cell.length_a   1.000
_cell.length_b   1.000
_cell.length_c   1.000
_cell.angle_alpha   90.00
_cell.angle_beta   90.00
_cell.angle_gamma   90.00
#
_symmetry.space_group_name_H-M   'P 1'
#
loop_
_entity.id
_entity.type
_entity.pdbx_description
1 polymer ?
#
loop_
_entity_poly.entity_id
_entity_poly.type
_entity_poly.pdbx_seq_one_letter_code
_entity_poly.pdbx_strand_id
1 'polypeptide(L)'
;MSAARILAAYRAIFGTLIVVASIQTLVAAPAHHVALLAAVEIAGALMLMWRSTQWVGASVLLAVFACAQVLSAVEGEYSMRFLQYAASALLIVLLDRTLSQADTAASF
;
A
#
# COMPACT_ATOMS: atom_id res chain seq x y z
N MET A 1 8.86 12.70 -19.44
CA MET A 1 8.39 12.59 -18.03
C MET A 1 9.55 12.08 -17.20
N SER A 2 9.79 12.62 -15.99
CA SER A 2 10.85 12.11 -15.10
C SER A 2 10.40 10.85 -14.35
N ALA A 3 11.35 9.98 -13.99
CA ALA A 3 11.07 8.76 -13.22
C ALA A 3 10.34 9.05 -11.89
N ALA A 4 10.73 10.13 -11.21
CA ALA A 4 10.06 10.60 -9.99
C ALA A 4 8.58 10.94 -10.19
N ARG A 5 8.20 11.56 -11.31
CA ARG A 5 6.80 11.88 -11.62
C ARG A 5 5.99 10.62 -11.91
N ILE A 6 6.58 9.65 -12.60
CA ILE A 6 5.94 8.36 -12.89
C ILE A 6 5.70 7.59 -11.58
N LEU A 7 6.71 7.52 -10.70
CA LEU A 7 6.58 6.89 -9.40
C LEU A 7 5.52 7.57 -8.52
N ALA A 8 5.50 8.90 -8.49
CA ALA A 8 4.49 9.65 -7.75
C ALA A 8 3.07 9.36 -8.25
N ALA A 9 2.87 9.29 -9.56
CA ALA A 9 1.59 8.92 -10.17
C ALA A 9 1.20 7.47 -9.82
N TYR A 10 2.13 6.51 -9.95
CA TYR A 10 1.89 5.12 -9.60
C TYR A 10 1.49 4.97 -8.12
N ARG A 11 2.20 5.65 -7.22
CA ARG A 11 1.89 5.67 -5.79
C ARG A 11 0.51 6.26 -5.51
N ALA A 12 0.14 7.35 -6.18
CA ALA A 12 -1.18 7.96 -6.02
C ALA A 12 -2.31 7.05 -6.52
N ILE A 13 -2.13 6.41 -7.67
CA ILE A 13 -3.08 5.45 -8.23
C ILE A 13 -3.25 4.26 -7.28
N PHE A 14 -2.14 3.64 -6.87
CA PHE A 14 -2.14 2.50 -5.95
C PHE A 14 -2.82 2.86 -4.62
N GLY A 15 -2.42 3.96 -3.98
CA GLY A 15 -3.02 4.41 -2.73
C GLY A 15 -4.52 4.68 -2.86
N THR A 16 -4.95 5.31 -3.95
CA THR A 16 -6.38 5.57 -4.23
C THR A 16 -7.16 4.26 -4.38
N LEU A 17 -6.62 3.29 -5.11
CA LEU A 17 -7.26 1.98 -5.29
C LEU A 17 -7.44 1.24 -3.97
N ILE A 18 -6.43 1.29 -3.08
CA ILE A 18 -6.55 0.71 -1.73
C ILE A 18 -7.66 1.42 -0.94
N VAL A 19 -7.67 2.76 -0.92
CA VAL A 19 -8.72 3.52 -0.22
C VAL A 19 -10.12 3.15 -0.72
N VAL A 20 -10.31 3.05 -2.04
CA VAL A 20 -11.59 2.66 -2.64
C VAL A 20 -11.98 1.24 -2.26
N ALA A 21 -11.05 0.28 -2.31
CA ALA A 21 -11.30 -1.10 -1.91
C ALA A 21 -11.66 -1.23 -0.41
N SER A 22 -10.98 -0.48 0.46
CA SER A 22 -11.28 -0.45 1.90
C SER A 22 -12.65 0.20 2.17
N ILE A 23 -13.05 1.23 1.42
CA ILE A 23 -14.40 1.80 1.50
C ILE A 23 -15.46 0.79 1.03
N GLN A 24 -15.22 0.07 -0.05
CA GLN A 24 -16.14 -0.99 -0.50
C GLN A 24 -16.31 -2.08 0.57
N THR A 25 -15.22 -2.45 1.24
CA THR A 25 -15.22 -3.41 2.35
C THR A 25 -16.06 -2.90 3.53
N LEU A 26 -15.91 -1.61 3.90
CA LEU A 26 -16.73 -0.96 4.94
C LEU A 26 -18.23 -1.01 4.63
N VAL A 27 -18.60 -0.77 3.38
CA VAL A 27 -20.00 -0.77 2.94
C VAL A 27 -20.57 -2.19 2.90
N ALA A 28 -19.77 -3.19 2.51
CA ALA A 28 -20.21 -4.56 2.34
C ALA A 28 -20.34 -5.34 3.66
N ALA A 29 -19.58 -5.00 4.69
CA ALA A 29 -19.55 -5.73 5.96
C ALA A 29 -19.53 -4.77 7.18
N PRO A 30 -20.68 -4.51 7.83
CA PRO A 30 -20.80 -3.51 8.90
C PRO A 30 -20.24 -3.99 10.26
N ALA A 31 -19.45 -5.06 10.31
CA ALA A 31 -18.89 -5.57 11.55
C ALA A 31 -17.78 -4.64 12.08
N HIS A 32 -17.78 -4.35 13.39
CA HIS A 32 -16.85 -3.39 14.01
C HIS A 32 -15.37 -3.70 13.77
N HIS A 33 -14.98 -4.98 13.73
CA HIS A 33 -13.59 -5.39 13.47
C HIS A 33 -13.18 -5.17 12.01
N VAL A 34 -14.11 -5.36 11.06
CA VAL A 34 -13.89 -5.05 9.64
C VAL A 34 -13.75 -3.54 9.44
N ALA A 35 -14.54 -2.76 10.18
CA ALA A 35 -14.45 -1.31 10.12
C ALA A 35 -13.10 -0.78 10.63
N LEU A 36 -12.61 -1.34 11.74
CA LEU A 36 -11.28 -1.01 12.25
C LEU A 36 -10.17 -1.37 11.25
N LEU A 37 -10.25 -2.56 10.64
CA LEU A 37 -9.26 -3.01 9.66
C LEU A 37 -9.24 -2.09 8.43
N ALA A 38 -10.40 -1.76 7.87
CA ALA A 38 -10.50 -0.86 6.72
C ALA A 38 -10.03 0.56 7.04
N ALA A 39 -10.26 1.06 8.27
CA ALA A 39 -9.71 2.33 8.71
C ALA A 39 -8.17 2.30 8.76
N VAL A 40 -7.58 1.19 9.23
CA VAL A 40 -6.13 0.99 9.24
C VAL A 40 -5.55 0.92 7.83
N GLU A 41 -6.22 0.25 6.89
CA GLU A 41 -5.81 0.23 5.47
C GLU A 41 -5.85 1.62 4.85
N ILE A 42 -6.93 2.39 5.07
CA ILE A 42 -7.05 3.77 4.58
C ILE A 42 -5.93 4.63 5.15
N ALA A 43 -5.68 4.55 6.47
CA ALA A 43 -4.60 5.28 7.10
C ALA A 43 -3.23 4.88 6.51
N GLY A 44 -2.97 3.58 6.33
CA GLY A 44 -1.75 3.07 5.71
C GLY A 44 -1.57 3.57 4.27
N ALA A 45 -2.64 3.58 3.47
CA ALA A 45 -2.62 4.09 2.11
C ALA A 45 -2.34 5.60 2.04
N LEU A 46 -2.98 6.40 2.91
CA LEU A 46 -2.72 7.83 3.01
C LEU A 46 -1.29 8.12 3.46
N MET A 47 -0.77 7.38 4.45
CA MET A 47 0.61 7.48 4.90
C MET A 47 1.61 7.08 3.81
N LEU A 48 1.27 6.10 2.98
CA LEU A 48 2.11 5.71 1.84
C LEU A 48 2.24 6.86 0.83
N MET A 49 1.22 7.69 0.64
CA MET A 49 1.23 8.81 -0.29
C MET A 49 2.16 9.95 0.12
N TRP A 50 2.53 10.05 1.41
CA TRP A 50 3.48 11.06 1.91
C TRP A 50 4.89 10.47 2.03
N ARG A 51 5.88 11.15 1.46
CA ARG A 51 7.27 10.66 1.42
C ARG A 51 7.88 10.47 2.82
N SER A 52 7.56 11.35 3.77
CA SER A 52 8.05 11.26 5.16
C SER A 52 7.50 10.04 5.91
N THR A 53 6.26 9.65 5.63
CA THR A 53 5.57 8.54 6.30
C THR A 53 5.53 7.26 5.47
N GLN A 54 6.14 7.28 4.27
CA GLN A 54 5.96 6.24 3.25
C GLN A 54 6.33 4.84 3.76
N TRP A 55 7.44 4.73 4.49
CA TRP A 55 7.88 3.46 5.06
C TRP A 55 6.94 2.93 6.14
N VAL A 56 6.35 3.83 6.94
CA VAL A 56 5.37 3.46 7.97
C VAL A 56 4.08 2.99 7.30
N GLY A 57 3.57 3.76 6.32
CA GLY A 57 2.37 3.37 5.57
C GLY A 57 2.53 2.03 4.85
N ALA A 58 3.68 1.79 4.22
CA ALA A 58 3.99 0.50 3.59
C ALA A 58 4.04 -0.65 4.60
N SER A 59 4.65 -0.43 5.77
CA SER A 59 4.76 -1.47 6.81
C SER A 59 3.37 -1.86 7.35
N VAL A 60 2.50 -0.87 7.57
CA VAL A 60 1.10 -1.08 7.97
C VAL A 60 0.37 -1.89 6.90
N LEU A 61 0.45 -1.48 5.63
CA LEU A 61 -0.22 -2.17 4.53
C LEU A 61 0.29 -3.61 4.36
N LEU A 62 1.60 -3.84 4.49
CA LEU A 62 2.17 -5.18 4.42
C LEU A 62 1.63 -6.10 5.52
N ALA A 63 1.51 -5.58 6.75
CA ALA A 63 0.93 -6.35 7.84
C ALA A 63 -0.54 -6.71 7.57
N VAL A 64 -1.33 -5.75 7.04
CA VAL A 64 -2.73 -6.02 6.68
C VAL A 64 -2.83 -7.04 5.55
N PHE A 65 -2.08 -6.88 4.46
CA PHE A 65 -2.12 -7.81 3.33
C PHE A 65 -1.62 -9.20 3.70
N ALA A 66 -0.62 -9.31 4.58
CA ALA A 66 -0.18 -10.60 5.10
C ALA A 66 -1.29 -11.29 5.92
N CYS A 67 -1.97 -10.54 6.79
CA CYS A 67 -3.10 -11.05 7.55
C CYS A 67 -4.24 -11.51 6.63
N ALA A 68 -4.63 -10.68 5.66
CA ALA A 68 -5.67 -11.00 4.69
C ALA A 68 -5.30 -12.24 3.84
N GLN A 69 -4.05 -12.37 3.42
CA GLN A 69 -3.56 -13.52 2.67
C GLN A 69 -3.67 -14.82 3.48
N VAL A 70 -3.32 -14.78 4.77
CA VAL A 70 -3.44 -15.95 5.67
C VAL A 70 -4.90 -16.32 5.87
N LEU A 71 -5.77 -15.33 6.14
CA LEU A 71 -7.20 -15.59 6.33
C LEU A 71 -7.84 -16.20 5.08
N SER A 72 -7.59 -15.63 3.89
CA SER A 72 -8.12 -16.21 2.65
C SER A 72 -7.58 -17.62 2.39
N ALA A 73 -6.30 -17.88 2.68
CA ALA A 73 -5.73 -19.22 2.54
C ALA A 73 -6.38 -20.24 3.48
N VAL A 74 -6.73 -19.84 4.71
CA VAL A 74 -7.45 -20.68 5.68
C VAL A 74 -8.89 -20.97 5.21
N GLU A 75 -9.53 -20.01 4.54
CA GLU A 75 -10.85 -20.17 3.91
C GLU A 75 -10.81 -20.98 2.61
N GLY A 76 -9.62 -21.42 2.17
CA GLY A 76 -9.43 -22.21 0.95
C GLY A 76 -9.27 -21.38 -0.33
N GLU A 77 -9.29 -20.04 -0.22
CA GLU A 77 -9.10 -19.13 -1.35
C GLU A 77 -7.67 -18.58 -1.37
N TYR A 78 -6.82 -19.10 -2.27
CA TYR A 78 -5.48 -18.53 -2.46
C TYR A 78 -5.54 -17.28 -3.36
N SER A 79 -5.79 -16.14 -2.73
CA SER A 79 -6.02 -14.89 -3.44
C SER A 79 -4.71 -14.14 -3.76
N MET A 80 -4.21 -14.24 -5.00
CA MET A 80 -2.97 -13.58 -5.43
C MET A 80 -2.98 -12.03 -5.32
N ARG A 81 -4.16 -11.43 -5.16
CA ARG A 81 -4.32 -9.97 -5.09
C ARG A 81 -3.54 -9.34 -3.93
N PHE A 82 -3.53 -9.98 -2.76
CA PHE A 82 -2.84 -9.43 -1.57
C PHE A 82 -1.32 -9.45 -1.74
N LEU A 83 -0.79 -10.52 -2.37
CA LEU A 83 0.61 -10.59 -2.72
C LEU A 83 1.00 -9.50 -3.73
N GLN A 84 0.16 -9.23 -4.73
CA GLN A 84 0.38 -8.16 -5.69
C GLN A 84 0.35 -6.78 -5.03
N TYR A 85 -0.55 -6.54 -4.07
CA TYR A 85 -0.61 -5.27 -3.34
C TYR A 85 0.62 -5.09 -2.43
N ALA A 86 1.05 -6.14 -1.75
CA ALA A 86 2.28 -6.15 -0.95
C ALA A 86 3.52 -5.84 -1.82
N ALA A 87 3.64 -6.51 -2.97
CA ALA A 87 4.74 -6.27 -3.92
C ALA A 87 4.73 -4.83 -4.45
N SER A 88 3.54 -4.27 -4.74
CA SER A 88 3.39 -2.90 -5.22
C SER A 88 3.82 -1.88 -4.15
N ALA A 89 3.41 -2.08 -2.89
CA ALA A 89 3.81 -1.21 -1.78
C ALA A 89 5.33 -1.23 -1.57
N LEU A 90 5.95 -2.42 -1.61
CA LEU A 90 7.41 -2.57 -1.53
C LEU A 90 8.11 -1.90 -2.71
N LEU A 91 7.61 -2.11 -3.93
CA LEU A 91 8.20 -1.52 -5.14
C LEU A 91 8.21 0.02 -5.06
N ILE A 92 7.10 0.62 -4.66
CA ILE A 92 6.98 2.09 -4.49
C ILE A 92 8.09 2.60 -3.56
N VAL A 93 8.26 1.90 -2.45
CA VAL A 93 9.17 2.22 -1.36
C VAL A 93 10.63 2.04 -1.74
N LEU A 94 10.96 0.96 -2.45
CA LEU A 94 12.31 0.68 -2.93
C LEU A 94 12.71 1.66 -4.04
N LEU A 95 11.82 1.93 -5.00
CA LEU A 95 12.08 2.87 -6.09
C LEU A 95 12.23 4.32 -5.59
N ASP A 96 11.46 4.74 -4.58
CA ASP A 96 11.64 6.09 -4.02
C ASP A 96 13.03 6.23 -3.38
N ARG A 97 13.47 5.22 -2.62
CA ARG A 97 14.82 5.20 -2.03
C ARG A 97 15.93 5.22 -3.09
N THR A 98 15.83 4.38 -4.13
CA THR A 98 16.89 4.30 -5.16
C THR A 98 16.99 5.59 -5.97
N LEU A 99 15.86 6.21 -6.34
CA LEU A 99 15.86 7.50 -7.03
C LEU A 99 16.45 8.61 -6.15
N SER A 100 16.10 8.63 -4.86
CA SER A 100 16.66 9.60 -3.90
C SER A 100 18.18 9.51 -3.79
N GLN A 101 18.71 8.28 -3.76
CA GLN A 101 20.14 8.01 -3.69
C GLN A 101 20.86 8.43 -4.98
N ALA A 102 20.26 8.14 -6.14
CA ALA A 102 20.81 8.53 -7.43
C ALA A 102 20.88 10.07 -7.59
N ASP A 103 19.83 10.79 -7.20
CA ASP A 103 19.80 12.26 -7.22
C ASP A 103 20.89 12.86 -6.30
N THR A 104 21.11 12.25 -5.13
CA THR A 104 22.15 12.66 -4.19
C THR A 104 23.55 12.43 -4.76
N ALA A 105 23.80 11.28 -5.39
CA ALA A 105 25.09 10.95 -6.00
C ALA A 105 25.44 11.84 -7.20
N ALA A 106 24.44 12.29 -7.97
CA ALA A 106 24.64 13.18 -9.12
C ALA A 106 24.90 14.65 -8.73
N SER A 107 24.74 15.01 -7.45
CA SER A 107 24.93 16.38 -6.94
C SER A 107 26.32 16.66 -6.37
N PHE A 108 27.20 15.66 -6.36
CA PHE A 108 28.61 15.74 -5.98
C PHE A 108 29.52 15.72 -7.22
#